data_AF-A0A8S9JCJ1-F1
#
_entry.id   AF-A0A8S9JCJ1-F1
#
_cell.length_a   1.000
_cell.length_b   1.000
_cell.length_c   1.000
_cell.angle_alpha   90.00
_cell.angle_beta   90.00
_cell.angle_gamma   90.00
#
_symmetry.space_group_name_H-M   'P 1'
#
loop_
_entity.id
_entity.type
_entity.pdbx_description
1 polymer ?
#
loop_
_entity_poly.entity_id
_entity_poly.type
_entity_poly.pdbx_seq_one_letter_code
_entity_poly.pdbx_strand_id
1 'polypeptide(L)'
;MIDCYVQTLAKIVGSKEEAKRKIYNVSCEKYFAFGCEIDEETSNRLKGIPGVRYVLPDSYVDPEYKDYEGELFLTGEVVPRPPERQRRIVRFMTPILRYNDRTRNVRGRESML
;
A
#
# COMPACT_ATOMS: atom_id res chain seq x y z
N MET A 1 -9.56 9.48 -3.17
CA MET A 1 -8.77 8.24 -3.36
C MET A 1 -8.91 7.29 -2.18
N ILE A 2 -8.58 7.72 -0.95
CA ILE A 2 -8.69 6.89 0.27
C ILE A 2 -10.09 6.28 0.45
N ASP A 3 -11.16 7.04 0.19
CA ASP A 3 -12.53 6.50 0.26
C ASP A 3 -12.75 5.29 -0.65
N CYS A 4 -12.11 5.24 -1.81
CA CYS A 4 -12.18 4.11 -2.73
C CYS A 4 -11.51 2.87 -2.13
N TYR A 5 -10.37 3.04 -1.45
CA TYR A 5 -9.67 1.95 -0.76
C TYR A 5 -10.51 1.36 0.36
N VAL A 6 -11.09 2.24 1.21
CA VAL A 6 -12.00 1.83 2.28
C VAL A 6 -13.21 1.09 1.71
N GLN A 7 -13.84 1.62 0.66
CA GLN A 7 -14.98 0.97 0.00
C GLN A 7 -14.61 -0.38 -0.62
N THR A 8 -13.42 -0.47 -1.22
CA THR A 8 -12.93 -1.71 -1.84
C THR A 8 -12.77 -2.81 -0.80
N LEU A 9 -12.10 -2.53 0.32
CA LEU A 9 -11.94 -3.51 1.39
C LEU A 9 -13.28 -3.82 2.08
N ALA A 10 -14.15 -2.82 2.27
CA ALA A 10 -15.46 -2.99 2.89
C ALA A 10 -16.36 -4.01 2.17
N LYS A 11 -16.24 -4.15 0.83
CA LYS A 11 -16.96 -5.18 0.05
C LYS A 11 -16.60 -6.61 0.48
N ILE A 12 -15.43 -6.81 1.07
CA ILE A 12 -14.91 -8.12 1.49
C ILE A 12 -15.10 -8.33 2.99
N VAL A 13 -14.78 -7.30 3.80
CA VAL A 13 -14.79 -7.38 5.27
C VAL A 13 -16.13 -6.97 5.90
N GLY A 14 -17.10 -6.53 5.09
CA GLY A 14 -18.50 -6.33 5.48
C GLY A 14 -18.89 -4.90 5.87
N SER A 15 -17.95 -4.04 6.29
CA SER A 15 -18.26 -2.66 6.65
C SER A 15 -17.09 -1.69 6.40
N LYS A 16 -17.39 -0.38 6.33
CA LYS A 16 -16.38 0.66 6.18
C LYS A 16 -15.58 0.84 7.47
N GLU A 17 -16.24 0.65 8.61
CA GLU A 17 -15.67 0.74 9.95
C GLU A 17 -14.60 -0.34 10.13
N GLU A 18 -14.90 -1.58 9.72
CA GLU A 18 -13.94 -2.67 9.77
C GLU A 18 -12.81 -2.47 8.76
N ALA A 19 -13.12 -2.00 7.56
CA ALA A 19 -12.10 -1.66 6.57
C ALA A 19 -11.12 -0.60 7.08
N LYS A 20 -11.62 0.48 7.71
CA LYS A 20 -10.79 1.53 8.30
C LYS A 20 -9.90 1.05 9.43
N ARG A 21 -10.33 0.02 10.18
CA ARG A 21 -9.52 -0.61 11.24
C ARG A 21 -8.42 -1.49 10.69
N LYS A 22 -8.70 -2.21 9.60
CA LYS A 22 -7.76 -3.16 8.99
C LYS A 22 -6.71 -2.51 8.11
N ILE A 23 -7.01 -1.37 7.49
CA ILE A 23 -6.04 -0.61 6.69
C ILE A 23 -5.04 0.06 7.64
N TYR A 24 -3.74 -0.20 7.46
CA TYR A 24 -2.68 0.39 8.29
C TYR A 24 -1.86 1.48 7.56
N ASN A 25 -1.87 1.49 6.23
CA ASN A 25 -1.28 2.55 5.43
C ASN A 25 -2.01 2.75 4.11
N VAL A 26 -1.81 3.93 3.52
CA VAL A 26 -2.32 4.29 2.19
C VAL A 26 -1.22 5.01 1.40
N SER A 27 -1.24 4.90 0.08
CA SER A 27 -0.37 5.69 -0.79
C SER A 27 -1.21 6.26 -1.92
N CYS A 28 -1.11 7.58 -2.11
CA CYS A 28 -1.88 8.32 -3.12
C CYS A 28 -0.99 9.11 -4.09
N GLU A 29 0.33 9.00 -3.98
CA GLU A 29 1.29 9.77 -4.79
C GLU A 29 2.17 8.86 -5.64
N LYS A 30 3.05 8.08 -4.99
CA LYS A 30 4.06 7.25 -5.66
C LYS A 30 3.45 6.01 -6.33
N TYR A 31 2.48 5.42 -5.66
CA TYR A 31 1.70 4.30 -6.12
C TYR A 31 0.30 4.41 -5.50
N PHE A 32 -0.70 3.84 -6.17
CA PHE A 32 -2.09 3.91 -5.72
C PHE A 32 -2.47 2.59 -5.07
N ALA A 33 -2.17 2.45 -3.78
CA ALA A 33 -2.44 1.22 -3.02
C ALA A 33 -2.71 1.50 -1.54
N PHE A 34 -3.17 0.47 -0.84
CA PHE A 34 -3.32 0.45 0.61
C PHE A 34 -2.82 -0.89 1.15
N GLY A 35 -2.20 -0.86 2.33
CA GLY A 35 -1.84 -2.05 3.09
C GLY A 35 -2.93 -2.35 4.12
N CYS A 36 -3.28 -3.62 4.27
CA CYS A 36 -4.28 -4.04 5.24
C CYS A 36 -3.97 -5.40 5.88
N GLU A 37 -4.52 -5.61 7.07
CA GLU A 37 -4.37 -6.86 7.81
C GLU A 37 -5.58 -7.78 7.61
N ILE A 38 -5.39 -8.79 6.76
CA ILE A 38 -6.36 -9.84 6.42
C ILE A 38 -5.62 -11.16 6.21
N ASP A 39 -6.33 -12.27 6.38
CA ASP A 39 -5.82 -13.60 6.08
C ASP A 39 -5.75 -13.85 4.55
N GLU A 40 -5.04 -14.92 4.17
CA GLU A 40 -4.80 -15.25 2.77
C GLU A 40 -6.09 -15.56 1.99
N GLU A 41 -7.05 -16.26 2.61
CA GLU A 41 -8.34 -16.59 1.98
C GLU A 41 -9.10 -15.31 1.66
N THR A 42 -9.17 -14.38 2.61
CA THR A 42 -9.77 -13.07 2.42
C THR A 42 -9.04 -12.26 1.35
N SER A 43 -7.70 -12.32 1.30
CA SER A 43 -6.91 -11.63 0.29
C SER A 43 -7.20 -12.13 -1.14
N ASN A 44 -7.47 -13.43 -1.30
CA ASN A 44 -7.80 -14.01 -2.61
C ASN A 44 -9.11 -13.45 -3.17
N ARG A 45 -10.07 -13.11 -2.30
CA ARG A 45 -11.34 -12.49 -2.71
C ARG A 45 -11.15 -11.07 -3.29
N LEU A 46 -10.11 -10.34 -2.87
CA LEU A 46 -9.80 -9.01 -3.42
C LEU A 46 -9.38 -9.06 -4.89
N LYS A 47 -8.76 -10.15 -5.35
CA LYS A 47 -8.31 -10.32 -6.75
C LYS A 47 -9.46 -10.22 -7.76
N GLY A 48 -10.69 -10.52 -7.34
CA GLY A 48 -11.89 -10.44 -8.17
C GLY A 48 -12.61 -9.09 -8.14
N ILE A 49 -12.16 -8.12 -7.33
CA ILE A 49 -12.84 -6.83 -7.20
C ILE A 49 -12.44 -5.89 -8.35
N PRO A 50 -13.40 -5.31 -9.09
CA PRO A 50 -13.10 -4.33 -10.13
C PRO A 50 -12.26 -3.17 -9.59
N GLY A 51 -11.16 -2.87 -10.26
CA GLY A 51 -10.20 -1.84 -9.86
C GLY A 51 -9.01 -2.35 -9.05
N VAL A 52 -9.03 -3.60 -8.55
CA VAL A 52 -7.87 -4.23 -7.93
C VAL A 52 -6.99 -4.84 -9.02
N ARG A 53 -5.74 -4.36 -9.13
CA ARG A 53 -4.78 -4.85 -10.13
C ARG A 53 -3.84 -5.93 -9.61
N TYR A 54 -3.37 -5.76 -8.37
CA TYR A 54 -2.43 -6.68 -7.72
C TYR A 54 -2.84 -6.86 -6.26
N VAL A 55 -2.66 -8.08 -5.75
CA VAL A 55 -2.74 -8.41 -4.32
C VAL A 55 -1.47 -9.19 -4.01
N LEU A 56 -0.62 -8.61 -3.16
CA LEU A 56 0.70 -9.13 -2.82
C LEU A 56 0.87 -9.13 -1.30
N PRO A 57 1.60 -10.11 -0.72
CA PRO A 57 2.03 -10.04 0.67
C PRO A 57 2.90 -8.79 0.89
N ASP A 58 2.62 -8.03 1.95
CA ASP A 58 3.39 -6.83 2.27
C ASP A 58 4.64 -7.16 3.11
N SER A 59 5.62 -6.26 3.12
CA SER A 59 6.89 -6.45 3.81
C SER A 59 7.37 -5.14 4.44
N TYR A 60 8.11 -5.26 5.55
CA TYR A 60 8.66 -4.09 6.21
C TYR A 60 9.73 -3.42 5.35
N VAL A 61 9.58 -2.12 5.15
CA VAL A 61 10.64 -1.24 4.64
C VAL A 61 11.62 -0.90 5.77
N ASP A 62 11.12 -0.72 6.98
CA ASP A 62 11.92 -0.56 8.18
C ASP A 62 11.57 -1.63 9.22
N PRO A 63 12.34 -2.73 9.29
CA PRO A 63 12.06 -3.83 10.21
C PRO A 63 12.10 -3.44 11.69
N GLU A 64 12.89 -2.43 12.07
CA GLU A 64 13.04 -2.00 13.46
C GLU A 64 11.75 -1.37 13.98
N TYR A 65 11.10 -0.54 13.15
CA TYR A 65 9.82 0.11 13.48
C TYR A 65 8.61 -0.61 12.90
N LYS A 66 8.81 -1.79 12.27
CA LYS A 66 7.76 -2.55 11.58
C LYS A 66 6.95 -1.68 10.62
N ASP A 67 7.64 -0.85 9.85
CA ASP A 67 7.02 0.16 8.99
C ASP A 67 6.96 -0.34 7.54
N TYR A 68 5.76 -0.31 6.98
CA TYR A 68 5.41 -0.81 5.63
C TYR A 68 5.44 0.28 4.54
N GLU A 69 6.05 1.43 4.80
CA GLU A 69 5.94 2.62 3.91
C GLU A 69 4.49 3.15 3.84
N GLY A 70 4.16 3.91 2.79
CA GLY A 70 2.91 4.65 2.63
C GLY A 70 2.77 5.79 3.65
N GLU A 71 1.61 6.43 3.68
CA GLU A 71 1.17 7.31 4.76
C GLU A 71 0.45 6.45 5.81
N LEU A 72 0.77 6.63 7.10
CA LEU A 72 0.13 5.85 8.15
C LEU A 72 -1.36 6.15 8.17
N PHE A 73 -2.18 5.11 8.22
CA PHE A 73 -3.62 5.23 8.25
C PHE A 73 -4.14 4.54 9.51
N LEU A 74 -4.64 5.34 10.45
CA LEU A 74 -5.12 4.85 11.73
C LEU A 74 -6.60 5.17 11.84
N THR A 75 -7.43 4.12 11.86
CA THR A 75 -8.87 4.22 12.13
C THR A 75 -9.64 5.20 11.23
N GLY A 76 -9.18 5.44 10.01
CA GLY A 76 -9.85 6.38 9.10
C GLY A 76 -9.07 7.66 8.81
N GLU A 77 -7.98 7.93 9.54
CA GLU A 77 -7.23 9.17 9.43
C GLU A 77 -5.79 8.92 9.01
N VAL A 78 -5.26 9.81 8.16
CA VAL A 78 -3.85 9.82 7.80
C VAL A 78 -3.08 10.52 8.91
N VAL A 79 -2.11 9.82 9.50
CA VAL A 79 -1.31 10.30 10.63
C VAL A 79 0.13 10.53 10.18
N PRO A 80 0.72 11.70 10.45
CA PRO A 80 2.11 11.95 10.11
C PRO A 80 3.03 11.09 10.97
N ARG A 81 4.10 10.58 10.36
CA ARG A 81 5.17 9.92 11.11
C ARG A 81 5.99 10.94 11.90
N PRO A 82 6.57 10.52 13.05
CA PRO A 82 7.65 11.27 13.68
C PRO A 82 8.78 11.57 12.68
N PRO A 83 9.40 12.77 12.71
CA PRO A 83 10.42 13.16 11.74
C PRO A 83 11.61 12.20 11.62
N GLU A 84 12.00 11.53 12.71
CA GLU A 84 13.07 10.53 12.69
C GLU A 84 12.70 9.30 11.87
N ARG A 85 11.48 8.78 12.08
CA ARG A 85 10.94 7.65 11.32
C ARG A 85 10.75 8.02 9.84
N GLN A 86 10.24 9.22 9.57
CA GLN A 86 10.10 9.69 8.19
C GLN A 86 11.45 9.74 7.46
N ARG A 87 12.52 10.19 8.12
CA ARG A 87 13.88 10.20 7.55
C ARG A 87 14.42 8.80 7.26
N ARG A 88 14.14 7.83 8.11
CA ARG A 88 14.51 6.41 7.88
C ARG A 88 13.79 5.83 6.67
N ILE A 89 12.48 6.03 6.56
CA ILE A 89 11.70 5.60 5.39
C ILE A 89 12.24 6.19 4.09
N VAL A 90 12.48 7.51 4.06
CA VAL A 90 13.06 8.16 2.86
C VAL A 90 14.40 7.54 2.50
N ARG A 91 15.26 7.27 3.49
CA ARG A 91 16.57 6.64 3.28
C ARG A 91 16.45 5.24 2.68
N PHE A 92 15.56 4.39 3.20
CA PHE A 92 15.37 3.02 2.69
C PHE A 92 14.68 2.99 1.32
N MET A 93 13.78 3.94 1.05
CA MET A 93 13.03 3.99 -0.21
C MET A 93 13.80 4.61 -1.37
N THR A 94 14.74 5.52 -1.11
CA THR A 94 15.47 6.20 -2.18
C THR A 94 16.19 5.23 -3.14
N PRO A 95 16.92 4.18 -2.67
CA PRO A 95 17.52 3.18 -3.56
C PRO A 95 16.49 2.33 -4.31
N ILE A 96 15.41 1.92 -3.65
CA ILE A 96 14.36 1.07 -4.22
C ILE A 96 13.61 1.79 -5.35
N LEU A 97 13.28 3.06 -5.14
CA LEU A 97 12.64 3.90 -6.16
C LEU A 97 13.57 4.09 -7.37
N ARG A 98 14.86 4.38 -7.15
CA ARG A 98 15.85 4.49 -8.24
C ARG A 98 15.97 3.21 -9.07
N TYR A 99 15.84 2.05 -8.44
CA TYR A 99 15.82 0.77 -9.16
C TYR A 99 14.53 0.59 -9.96
N ASN A 100 13.38 0.89 -9.36
CA ASN A 100 12.08 0.79 -10.04
C ASN A 100 11.98 1.70 -11.27
N ASP A 101 12.46 2.95 -11.21
CA ASP A 101 12.47 3.85 -12.36
C ASP A 101 13.27 3.29 -13.54
N ARG A 102 14.40 2.62 -13.26
CA ARG A 102 15.22 1.97 -14.29
C ARG A 102 14.47 0.81 -14.95
N THR A 103 13.82 -0.06 -14.16
CA THR A 103 13.11 -1.22 -14.71
C THR A 103 11.78 -0.87 -15.37
N ARG A 104 11.12 0.23 -14.97
CA ARG A 104 9.91 0.76 -15.61
C ARG A 104 10.20 1.27 -17.02
N ASN A 105 11.32 1.96 -17.21
CA ASN A 105 11.75 2.44 -18.52
C ASN A 105 12.12 1.31 -19.50
N VAL A 106 12.54 0.15 -19.00
CA VAL A 106 12.86 -1.03 -19.83
C VAL A 106 11.58 -1.77 -20.23
N ARG A 107 10.69 -2.07 -19.28
CA ARG A 107 9.42 -2.78 -19.56
C ARG A 107 8.42 -1.98 -20.39
N GLY A 108 8.47 -0.65 -20.34
CA GLY A 108 7.68 0.23 -21.20
C GLY A 108 8.10 0.19 -22.68
N ARG A 109 9.33 -0.24 -22.99
CA ARG A 109 9.81 -0.42 -24.38
C ARG A 109 9.48 -1.79 -24.95
N GLU A 110 9.48 -2.83 -24.11
CA GLU A 110 9.14 -4.20 -24.53
C GLU A 110 7.63 -4.43 -24.74
N SER A 111 6.76 -3.56 -24.20
CA SER A 111 5.30 -3.63 -24.38
C SER A 111 4.78 -2.88 -25.62
N MET A 112 5.68 -2.36 -26.47
CA MET A 112 5.38 -1.68 -27.74
C MET A 112 5.91 -2.44 -28.99
N LEU A 113 6.35 -3.69 -28.82
CA LEU A 113 6.67 -4.63 -29.89
C LEU A 113 5.72 -5.83 -29.84
#